data_AF-A0A387FH70-F1
#
_entry.id   AF-A0A387FH70-F1
#
_cell.length_a   1.000
_cell.length_b   1.000
_cell.length_c   1.000
_cell.angle_alpha   90.00
_cell.angle_beta   90.00
_cell.angle_gamma   90.00
#
_symmetry.space_group_name_H-M   'P 1'
#
loop_
_entity.id
_entity.type
_entity.pdbx_description
1 polymer ?
#
loop_
_entity_poly.entity_id
_entity_poly.type
_entity_poly.pdbx_seq_one_letter_code
_entity_poly.pdbx_strand_id
1 'polypeptide(L)'
;MRHRKGITLLPIGHDDYQHTLGGLPQWYELNAVCPICHRTAHVDRYEMARRFGGGKKVGSLASKLVCQVCGNRQGNMLMIGMMPRD
;
A
#
# COMPACT_ATOMS: atom_id res chain seq x y z
N MET A 1 -2.05 25.05 -13.80
CA MET A 1 -2.62 24.35 -12.63
C MET A 1 -2.92 22.92 -13.04
N ARG A 2 -2.04 21.96 -12.68
CA ARG A 2 -2.19 20.55 -13.08
C ARG A 2 -3.14 19.86 -12.11
N HIS A 3 -4.34 19.54 -12.58
CA HIS A 3 -5.27 18.66 -11.90
C HIS A 3 -4.57 17.33 -11.65
N ARG A 4 -4.24 16.99 -10.39
CA ARG A 4 -3.88 15.61 -10.04
C ARG A 4 -5.15 14.79 -10.21
N LYS A 5 -5.27 14.10 -11.36
CA LYS A 5 -6.35 13.14 -11.63
C LYS A 5 -6.40 12.15 -10.46
N GLY A 6 -7.57 12.03 -9.85
CA GLY A 6 -7.77 11.25 -8.63
C GLY A 6 -7.31 9.82 -8.82
N ILE A 7 -6.44 9.36 -7.93
CA ILE A 7 -6.03 7.95 -7.86
C ILE A 7 -7.24 7.21 -7.31
N THR A 8 -7.88 6.37 -8.11
CA THR A 8 -8.90 5.44 -7.63
C THR A 8 -8.19 4.38 -6.80
N LEU A 9 -8.31 4.48 -5.48
CA LEU A 9 -7.81 3.46 -4.57
C LEU A 9 -8.79 2.28 -4.61
N LEU A 10 -8.37 1.17 -5.22
CA LEU A 10 -9.14 -0.06 -5.18
C LEU A 10 -8.67 -0.90 -3.98
N PRO A 11 -9.59 -1.58 -3.27
CA PRO A 11 -9.18 -2.55 -2.26
C PRO A 11 -8.32 -3.61 -2.95
N ILE A 12 -7.15 -3.90 -2.36
CA ILE A 12 -6.29 -5.01 -2.79
C ILE A 12 -7.16 -6.27 -2.79
N GLY A 13 -7.35 -6.88 -3.97
CA GLY A 13 -8.00 -8.18 -4.07
C GLY A 13 -7.21 -9.19 -3.24
N HIS A 14 -7.85 -10.24 -2.72
CA HIS A 14 -7.17 -11.24 -1.89
C HIS A 14 -5.89 -11.80 -2.53
N ASP A 15 -5.85 -11.86 -3.87
CA ASP A 15 -4.71 -12.33 -4.66
C ASP A 15 -3.51 -11.37 -4.66
N ASP A 16 -3.75 -10.06 -4.62
CA ASP A 16 -2.70 -9.04 -4.66
C ASP A 16 -1.83 -9.05 -3.39
N TYR A 17 -2.39 -9.53 -2.27
CA TYR A 17 -1.64 -9.75 -1.02
C TYR A 17 -0.53 -10.81 -1.15
N GLN A 18 -0.63 -11.70 -2.15
CA GLN A 18 0.36 -12.74 -2.42
C GLN A 18 1.54 -12.22 -3.24
N HIS A 19 1.41 -11.07 -3.90
CA HIS A 19 2.52 -10.47 -4.63
C HIS A 19 3.63 -10.01 -3.69
N THR A 20 4.85 -10.13 -4.20
CA THR A 20 6.04 -9.62 -3.51
C THR A 20 6.26 -8.15 -3.87
N LEU A 21 6.89 -7.39 -2.98
CA LEU A 21 7.19 -5.97 -3.21
C LEU A 21 7.97 -5.72 -4.51
N GLY A 22 8.89 -6.63 -4.84
CA GLY A 22 9.68 -6.59 -6.08
C GLY A 22 8.93 -7.11 -7.30
N GLY A 23 7.96 -8.02 -7.12
CA GLY A 23 7.15 -8.59 -8.19
C GLY A 23 5.97 -7.70 -8.61
N LEU A 24 5.61 -6.70 -7.79
CA LEU A 24 4.61 -5.70 -8.16
C LEU A 24 5.09 -4.87 -9.37
N PRO A 25 4.28 -4.76 -10.42
CA PRO A 25 4.55 -3.83 -11.50
C PRO A 25 4.71 -2.37 -11.04
N GLN A 26 5.48 -1.60 -11.81
CA GLN A 26 5.85 -0.22 -11.46
C GLN A 26 4.70 0.78 -11.40
N TRP A 27 3.58 0.49 -12.07
CA TRP A 27 2.39 1.34 -12.10
C TRP A 27 1.49 1.17 -10.87
N TYR A 28 1.87 0.32 -9.91
CA TYR A 28 1.15 0.14 -8.65
C TYR A 28 1.78 0.96 -7.53
N GLU A 29 0.95 1.81 -6.93
CA GLU A 29 1.28 2.58 -5.71
C GLU A 29 0.67 1.88 -4.50
N LEU A 30 1.43 1.72 -3.41
CA LEU A 30 0.90 1.17 -2.16
C LEU A 30 0.41 2.30 -1.26
N ASN A 31 -0.73 2.09 -0.62
CA ASN A 31 -1.33 3.03 0.31
C ASN A 31 -1.74 2.27 1.58
N ALA A 32 -1.22 2.67 2.73
CA ALA A 32 -1.65 2.14 4.02
C ALA A 32 -2.94 2.83 4.47
N VAL A 33 -3.94 2.06 4.87
CA VAL A 33 -5.21 2.55 5.41
C VAL A 33 -5.42 1.99 6.81
N CYS A 34 -5.72 2.89 7.74
CA CYS A 34 -6.16 2.53 9.08
C CYS A 34 -7.69 2.44 9.12
N PRO A 35 -8.29 1.29 9.48
CA PRO A 35 -9.75 1.18 9.57
C PRO A 35 -10.36 1.94 10.75
N ILE A 36 -9.55 2.32 11.74
CA ILE A 36 -10.03 3.00 12.95
C ILE A 36 -10.18 4.51 12.73
N CYS A 37 -9.13 5.16 12.23
CA CYS A 37 -9.11 6.61 12.00
C CYS A 37 -9.30 7.00 10.53
N HIS A 38 -9.49 6.01 9.65
CA HIS A 38 -9.65 6.18 8.19
C HIS A 38 -8.50 6.95 7.52
N ARG A 39 -7.34 7.00 8.18
CA ARG A 39 -6.17 7.68 7.62
C ARG A 39 -5.54 6.83 6.54
N THR A 40 -5.31 7.46 5.39
CA THR A 40 -4.52 6.91 4.29
C THR A 40 -3.14 7.53 4.27
N ALA A 41 -2.10 6.72 4.09
CA ALA A 41 -0.72 7.16 3.93
C ALA A 41 -0.09 6.46 2.73
N HIS A 42 0.62 7.22 1.89
CA HIS A 42 1.34 6.66 0.76
C HIS A 42 2.54 5.84 1.25
N VAL A 43 2.74 4.69 0.64
CA VAL A 43 3.81 3.74 0.93
C VAL A 43 4.58 3.50 -0.36
N ASP A 44 5.83 3.93 -0.41
CA ASP A 44 6.68 3.67 -1.57
C ASP A 44 7.12 2.21 -1.58
N ARG A 45 6.72 1.46 -2.62
CA ARG A 45 7.04 0.04 -2.75
C ARG A 45 8.55 -0.23 -2.87
N TYR A 46 9.31 0.66 -3.52
CA TYR A 46 10.74 0.53 -3.71
C TYR A 46 11.48 0.83 -2.42
N GLU A 47 11.02 1.82 -1.65
CA GLU A 47 11.52 2.06 -0.29
C GLU A 47 11.26 0.85 0.60
N MET A 48 10.04 0.29 0.58
CA MET A 48 9.72 -0.92 1.34
C MET A 48 10.54 -2.12 0.88
N ALA A 49 10.77 -2.29 -0.42
CA ALA A 49 11.57 -3.38 -0.97
C ALA A 49 13.04 -3.26 -0.55
N ARG A 50 13.58 -2.03 -0.51
CA ARG A 50 14.94 -1.76 -0.01
C ARG A 50 15.06 -2.01 1.50
N ARG A 51 14.04 -1.66 2.28
CA ARG A 51 14.06 -1.82 3.75
C ARG A 51 13.80 -3.25 4.22
N PHE A 52 12.85 -3.94 3.60
CA PHE A 52 12.36 -5.25 4.08
C PHE A 52 12.71 -6.42 3.15
N GLY A 53 13.26 -6.12 1.97
CA GLY A 53 13.57 -7.10 0.93
C GLY A 53 12.44 -7.24 -0.10
N GLY A 54 12.80 -7.22 -1.39
CA GLY A 54 11.84 -7.32 -2.49
C GLY A 54 11.04 -8.62 -2.55
N GLY A 55 11.53 -9.70 -1.94
CA GLY A 55 10.84 -11.00 -1.86
C GLY A 55 9.72 -11.07 -0.81
N LYS A 56 9.52 -10.02 0.00
CA LYS A 56 8.45 -10.00 1.00
C LYS A 56 7.09 -9.78 0.35
N LYS A 57 6.11 -10.58 0.78
CA LYS A 57 4.71 -10.44 0.37
C LYS A 57 4.09 -9.18 0.97
N VAL A 58 3.26 -8.49 0.19
CA VAL A 58 2.56 -7.28 0.62
C VAL A 58 1.72 -7.54 1.88
N GLY A 59 1.01 -8.67 1.96
CA GLY A 59 0.22 -9.01 3.15
C GLY A 59 1.01 -9.19 4.43
N SER A 60 2.26 -9.64 4.34
CA SER A 60 3.15 -9.77 5.50
C SER A 60 3.60 -8.41 6.06
N LEU A 61 3.50 -7.35 5.26
CA LEU A 61 3.79 -5.98 5.68
C LEU A 61 2.54 -5.32 6.28
N ALA A 62 1.37 -5.57 5.68
CA ALA A 62 0.10 -5.05 6.18
C ALA A 62 -0.13 -5.41 7.65
N SER A 63 0.16 -6.66 8.04
CA SER A 63 0.04 -7.13 9.42
C SER A 63 1.00 -6.49 10.42
N LYS A 64 2.04 -5.80 9.95
CA LYS A 64 3.05 -5.11 10.78
C LYS A 64 2.83 -3.60 10.85
N LEU A 65 1.81 -3.07 10.15
CA LEU A 65 1.55 -1.65 10.12
C LEU A 65 1.09 -1.16 11.49
N VAL A 66 1.58 0.01 11.88
CA VAL A 66 1.13 0.76 13.05
C VAL A 66 0.72 2.16 12.62
N CYS A 67 -0.54 2.51 12.85
CA CYS A 67 -1.04 3.85 12.58
C CYS A 67 -0.35 4.85 13.53
N GLN A 68 0.37 5.81 12.97
CA GLN A 68 1.08 6.83 13.74
C GLN A 68 0.17 7.90 14.36
N VAL A 69 -1.14 7.91 14.01
CA VAL A 69 -2.10 8.89 14.52
C VAL A 69 -2.91 8.31 15.68
N CYS A 70 -3.55 7.16 15.49
CA CYS A 70 -4.39 6.53 16.53
C CYS A 70 -3.69 5.36 17.25
N GLY A 71 -2.48 4.97 16.85
CA GLY A 71 -1.74 3.86 17.44
C GLY A 71 -2.21 2.46 17.03
N ASN A 72 -3.23 2.34 16.17
CA ASN A 72 -3.79 1.04 15.77
C ASN A 72 -2.74 0.12 15.13
N ARG A 73 -2.69 -1.13 15.58
CA ARG A 73 -1.73 -2.16 15.10
C ARG A 73 -2.39 -3.36 14.43
N GLN A 74 -3.72 -3.40 14.37
CA GLN A 74 -4.48 -4.57 13.91
C GLN A 74 -5.44 -4.19 12.79
N GLY A 75 -5.57 -5.05 11.76
CA GLY A 75 -6.48 -4.80 10.65
C GLY A 75 -6.11 -3.61 9.76
N ASN A 76 -4.89 -3.06 9.89
CA ASN A 76 -4.40 -2.05 8.95
C ASN A 76 -4.22 -2.70 7.57
N MET A 77 -4.75 -2.03 6.55
CA MET A 77 -4.78 -2.56 5.19
C MET A 77 -3.70 -1.87 4.35
N LEU A 78 -3.09 -2.61 3.42
CA LEU A 78 -2.43 -2.00 2.28
C LEU A 78 -3.45 -2.02 1.14
N MET A 79 -3.51 -0.93 0.40
CA MET A 79 -4.35 -0.74 -0.79
C MET A 79 -3.43 -0.44 -1.97
N ILE A 80 -3.76 -0.91 -3.16
CA ILE A 80 -3.01 -0.63 -4.38
C ILE A 80 -3.79 0.42 -5.17
N GLY A 81 -3.17 1.56 -5.41
CA GLY A 81 -3.61 2.52 -6.40
C GLY A 81 -3.03 2.13 -7.76
N MET A 82 -3.88 2.03 -8.79
CA MET A 82 -3.38 2.04 -10.15
C MET A 82 -3.13 3.48 -10.55
N MET A 83 -1.87 3.82 -10.86
CA MET A 83 -1.59 5.08 -11.50
C MET A 83 -2.20 5.04 -12.92
N PRO A 84 -2.94 6.06 -13.36
CA PRO A 84 -3.49 6.07 -14.71
C PRO A 84 -2.33 5.99 -15.70
N ARG A 85 -2.33 4.93 -16.52
CA ARG A 85 -1.46 4.83 -17.69
C ARG A 85 -1.96 5.88 -18.70
N ASP A 86 -1.15 6.90 -18.94
CA ASP A 86 -1.28 7.78 -20.11
C ASP A 86 -0.52 7.14 -21.28
#